data_AF-A0A8X6L0G2-F1
#
_entry.id   AF-A0A8X6L0G2-F1
#
_cell.length_a   1.000
_cell.length_b   1.000
_cell.length_c   1.000
_cell.angle_alpha   90.00
_cell.angle_beta   90.00
_cell.angle_gamma   90.00
#
_symmetry.space_group_name_H-M   'P 1'
#
loop_
_entity.id
_entity.type
_entity.pdbx_description
1 polymer ?
#
loop_
_entity_poly.entity_id
_entity_poly.type
_entity_poly.pdbx_seq_one_letter_code
_entity_poly.pdbx_strand_id
1 'polypeptide(L)'
;MERNLCNFQRKVFACLVEVARECEMSFVPELRVVDYLTKQFCDTGSELYKKYEEHKDCLIKSATSSKCSESIVNIFKDKTTERELMIAQREMCKHLDSFSNCLAEDVKKTCGSNAEAFYRFIQGPSNRLQRKLCDEVIIPLSEKGEGPVNMEAPLVFRSLGLF
;
A
#
# COMPACT_ATOMS: atom_id res chain seq x y z
N MET A 1 -11.97 16.95 1.41
CA MET A 1 -10.63 16.35 1.60
C MET A 1 -10.43 15.14 0.68
N GLU A 2 -11.41 14.24 0.56
CA GLU A 2 -11.34 13.00 -0.25
C GLU A 2 -11.04 13.21 -1.76
N ARG A 3 -11.59 14.24 -2.43
CA ARG A 3 -11.32 14.49 -3.87
C ARG A 3 -9.85 14.76 -4.20
N ASN A 4 -9.11 15.41 -3.30
CA ASN A 4 -7.70 15.74 -3.55
C ASN A 4 -6.81 14.50 -3.44
N LEU A 5 -7.11 13.59 -2.50
CA LEU A 5 -6.39 12.32 -2.36
C LEU A 5 -6.65 11.41 -3.56
N CYS A 6 -7.90 11.28 -3.98
CA CYS A 6 -8.28 10.48 -5.15
C CYS A 6 -7.65 10.98 -6.45
N ASN A 7 -7.61 12.29 -6.66
CA ASN A 7 -6.94 12.87 -7.82
C ASN A 7 -5.43 12.66 -7.78
N PHE A 8 -4.83 12.76 -6.60
CA PHE A 8 -3.40 12.50 -6.41
C PHE A 8 -3.06 11.03 -6.68
N GLN A 9 -3.75 10.08 -6.05
CA GLN A 9 -3.52 8.65 -6.23
C GLN A 9 -3.70 8.22 -7.69
N ARG A 10 -4.75 8.69 -8.37
CA ARG A 10 -4.97 8.42 -9.81
C ARG A 10 -3.78 8.89 -10.67
N LYS A 11 -3.23 10.08 -10.38
CA LYS A 11 -2.05 10.60 -11.10
C LYS A 11 -0.80 9.77 -10.81
N VAL A 12 -0.57 9.41 -9.54
CA VAL A 12 0.57 8.59 -9.12
C VAL A 12 0.51 7.22 -9.80
N PHE A 13 -0.62 6.52 -9.75
CA PHE A 13 -0.74 5.21 -10.37
C PHE A 13 -0.62 5.27 -11.89
N ALA A 14 -1.20 6.28 -12.55
CA ALA A 14 -1.02 6.45 -14.00
C ALA A 14 0.45 6.61 -14.37
N CYS A 15 1.19 7.47 -13.65
CA CYS A 15 2.63 7.66 -13.86
C CYS A 15 3.42 6.36 -13.62
N LEU A 16 3.15 5.67 -12.51
CA LEU A 16 3.80 4.40 -12.20
C LEU A 16 3.53 3.34 -13.28
N VAL A 17 2.32 3.29 -13.85
CA VAL A 17 1.98 2.33 -14.91
C VAL A 17 2.80 2.60 -16.17
N GLU A 18 2.97 3.86 -16.53
CA GLU A 18 3.78 4.26 -17.69
C GLU A 18 5.24 3.86 -17.50
N VAL A 19 5.84 4.26 -16.37
CA VAL A 19 7.24 3.93 -16.04
C VAL A 19 7.46 2.42 -15.93
N ALA A 20 6.57 1.71 -15.23
CA ALA A 20 6.69 0.26 -15.09
C ALA A 20 6.58 -0.47 -16.42
N ARG A 21 5.78 0.05 -17.37
CA ARG A 21 5.70 -0.49 -18.73
C ARG A 21 6.97 -0.23 -19.51
N GLU A 22 7.53 0.98 -19.44
CA GLU A 22 8.78 1.35 -20.12
C GLU A 22 9.97 0.53 -19.62
N CYS A 23 10.01 0.23 -18.32
CA CYS A 23 11.02 -0.62 -17.71
C CYS A 23 10.71 -2.13 -17.78
N GLU A 24 9.67 -2.54 -18.49
CA GLU A 24 9.25 -3.95 -18.64
C GLU A 24 9.06 -4.70 -17.30
N MET A 25 8.59 -4.00 -16.27
CA MET A 25 8.45 -4.55 -14.91
C MET A 25 7.37 -5.64 -14.85
N SER A 26 7.62 -6.69 -14.06
CA SER A 26 6.69 -7.83 -14.00
C SER A 26 5.38 -7.52 -13.26
N PHE A 27 5.33 -6.42 -12.50
CA PHE A 27 4.16 -5.99 -11.71
C PHE A 27 3.18 -5.07 -12.44
N VAL A 28 3.36 -4.80 -13.74
CA VAL A 28 2.41 -4.01 -14.53
C VAL A 28 0.96 -4.54 -14.42
N PRO A 29 0.70 -5.86 -14.46
CA PRO A 29 -0.67 -6.38 -14.28
C PRO A 29 -1.27 -6.02 -12.93
N GLU A 30 -0.54 -6.20 -11.82
CA GLU A 30 -0.99 -5.85 -10.47
C GLU A 30 -1.24 -4.35 -10.34
N LEU A 31 -0.36 -3.53 -10.92
CA LEU A 31 -0.48 -2.08 -10.88
C LEU A 31 -1.74 -1.58 -11.62
N ARG A 32 -2.12 -2.22 -12.74
CA ARG A 32 -3.39 -1.93 -13.43
C ARG A 32 -4.61 -2.31 -12.59
N VAL A 33 -4.55 -3.42 -11.85
CA VAL A 33 -5.64 -3.82 -10.94
C VAL A 33 -5.79 -2.79 -9.81
N VAL A 34 -4.68 -2.34 -9.21
CA VAL A 34 -4.70 -1.31 -8.18
C VAL A 34 -5.25 0.01 -8.73
N ASP A 35 -4.80 0.47 -9.90
CA ASP A 35 -5.35 1.67 -10.56
C ASP A 35 -6.86 1.57 -10.81
N TYR A 36 -7.33 0.43 -11.31
CA TYR A 36 -8.77 0.18 -11.51
C TYR A 36 -9.54 0.27 -10.19
N LEU A 37 -9.07 -0.39 -9.13
CA LEU A 37 -9.72 -0.37 -7.83
C LEU A 37 -9.71 1.03 -7.21
N THR A 38 -8.61 1.77 -7.31
CA THR A 38 -8.54 3.18 -6.88
C THR A 38 -9.55 4.03 -7.65
N LYS A 39 -9.69 3.84 -8.96
CA LYS A 39 -10.70 4.56 -9.76
C LYS A 39 -12.11 4.28 -9.28
N GLN A 40 -12.46 3.02 -9.05
CA GLN A 40 -13.77 2.60 -8.52
C GLN A 40 -14.01 3.17 -7.12
N PHE A 41 -13.04 3.02 -6.21
CA PHE A 41 -13.12 3.52 -4.84
C PHE A 41 -13.30 5.05 -4.79
N CYS A 42 -12.70 5.77 -5.73
CA CYS A 42 -12.80 7.23 -5.84
C CYS A 42 -14.03 7.72 -6.63
N ASP A 43 -14.84 6.82 -7.16
CA ASP A 43 -16.11 7.13 -7.82
C ASP A 43 -17.26 6.88 -6.84
N THR A 44 -17.87 7.95 -6.35
CA THR A 44 -18.97 7.88 -5.36
C THR A 44 -20.22 7.15 -5.88
N GLY A 45 -20.34 6.95 -7.19
CA GLY A 45 -21.43 6.18 -7.79
C GLY A 45 -21.19 4.67 -7.85
N SER A 46 -19.93 4.22 -7.67
CA SER A 46 -19.56 2.83 -7.87
C SER A 46 -20.09 1.90 -6.77
N GLU A 47 -20.27 0.62 -7.12
CA GLU A 47 -20.59 -0.41 -6.13
C GLU A 47 -19.50 -0.57 -5.08
N LEU A 48 -18.23 -0.39 -5.49
CA LEU A 48 -17.10 -0.49 -4.57
C LEU A 48 -17.11 0.60 -3.51
N TYR A 49 -17.42 1.85 -3.90
CA TYR A 49 -17.53 2.96 -2.97
C TYR A 49 -18.70 2.77 -2.00
N LYS A 50 -19.88 2.37 -2.50
CA LYS A 50 -21.04 2.08 -1.65
C LYS A 50 -20.70 1.02 -0.59
N LYS A 51 -20.07 -0.07 -1.02
CA LYS A 51 -19.62 -1.15 -0.13
C LYS A 51 -18.53 -0.70 0.84
N TYR A 52 -17.69 0.24 0.45
CA TYR A 52 -16.74 0.86 1.37
C TYR A 52 -17.45 1.66 2.46
N GLU A 53 -18.41 2.52 2.10
CA GLU A 53 -19.17 3.32 3.07
C GLU A 53 -19.92 2.44 4.09
N GLU A 54 -20.38 1.24 3.70
CA GLU A 54 -20.96 0.24 4.62
C GLU A 54 -19.98 -0.25 5.71
N HIS A 55 -18.69 -0.29 5.42
CA HIS A 55 -17.65 -0.82 6.31
C HIS A 55 -16.71 0.25 6.89
N LYS A 56 -16.77 1.48 6.36
CA LYS A 56 -15.80 2.57 6.58
C LYS A 56 -15.51 2.83 8.06
N ASP A 57 -16.53 3.10 8.85
CA ASP A 57 -16.36 3.47 10.26
C ASP A 57 -15.67 2.37 11.06
N CYS A 58 -16.01 1.11 10.78
CA CYS A 58 -15.38 -0.01 11.46
C CYS A 58 -13.95 -0.23 10.98
N LEU A 59 -13.69 -0.13 9.68
CA LEU A 59 -12.34 -0.24 9.13
C LEU A 59 -11.41 0.85 9.67
N ILE A 60 -11.90 2.10 9.79
CA ILE A 60 -11.15 3.20 10.42
C ILE A 60 -10.85 2.88 11.88
N LYS A 61 -11.86 2.41 12.63
CA LYS A 61 -11.67 2.01 14.03
C LYS A 61 -10.60 0.93 14.16
N SER A 62 -10.70 -0.15 13.39
CA SER A 62 -9.71 -1.24 13.38
C SER A 62 -8.31 -0.71 13.05
N ALA A 63 -8.16 0.09 12.00
CA ALA A 63 -6.87 0.67 11.62
C ALA A 63 -6.24 1.52 12.75
N THR A 64 -7.04 2.32 13.46
CA THR A 64 -6.55 3.18 14.55
C THR A 64 -6.27 2.45 15.86
N SER A 65 -6.96 1.34 16.14
CA SER A 65 -6.73 0.51 17.34
C SER A 65 -5.70 -0.58 17.14
N SER A 66 -5.28 -0.82 15.89
CA SER A 66 -4.45 -1.96 15.54
C SER A 66 -3.02 -1.79 16.02
N LYS A 67 -2.55 -2.78 16.79
CA LYS A 67 -1.14 -2.92 17.16
C LYS A 67 -0.26 -3.40 16.00
N CYS A 68 -0.85 -3.74 14.86
CA CYS A 68 -0.13 -4.32 13.73
C CYS A 68 0.93 -3.36 13.17
N SER A 69 0.74 -2.04 13.33
CA SER A 69 1.66 -1.03 12.82
C SER A 69 2.91 -0.81 13.70
N GLU A 70 2.94 -1.31 14.95
CA GLU A 70 4.06 -1.07 15.88
C GLU A 70 5.41 -1.52 15.31
N SER A 71 5.48 -2.72 14.73
CA SER A 71 6.71 -3.24 14.12
C SER A 71 7.17 -2.37 12.95
N ILE A 72 6.25 -1.88 12.13
CA ILE A 72 6.60 -1.04 10.98
C ILE A 72 7.01 0.37 11.43
N VAL A 73 6.29 0.95 12.39
CA VAL A 73 6.65 2.24 13.00
C VAL A 73 8.07 2.18 13.58
N ASN A 74 8.41 1.08 14.26
CA ASN A 74 9.74 0.89 14.82
C ASN A 74 10.85 0.75 13.75
N ILE A 75 10.55 0.16 12.59
CA ILE A 75 11.50 0.06 11.47
C ILE A 75 11.90 1.44 10.94
N PHE A 76 10.93 2.35 10.81
CA PHE A 76 11.16 3.72 10.33
C PHE A 76 11.55 4.71 11.43
N LYS A 77 11.46 4.30 12.70
CA LYS A 77 11.74 5.17 13.83
C LYS A 77 13.17 5.71 13.75
N ASP A 78 13.28 7.03 13.91
CA ASP A 78 14.53 7.78 13.93
C ASP A 78 15.36 7.69 12.62
N LYS A 79 14.77 7.19 11.51
CA LYS A 79 15.41 7.15 10.18
C LYS A 79 15.18 8.47 9.48
N THR A 80 16.25 9.15 9.07
CA THR A 80 16.16 10.52 8.52
C THR A 80 16.89 10.69 7.20
N THR A 81 17.91 9.87 6.95
CA THR A 81 18.67 9.90 5.70
C THR A 81 18.05 8.97 4.65
N GLU A 82 18.26 9.28 3.37
CA GLU A 82 17.79 8.45 2.26
C GLU A 82 18.27 6.99 2.37
N ARG A 83 19.54 6.80 2.73
CA ARG A 83 20.13 5.47 2.93
C ARG A 83 19.45 4.70 4.06
N GLU A 84 19.18 5.36 5.18
CA GLU A 84 18.45 4.75 6.30
C GLU A 84 17.02 4.38 5.92
N LEU A 85 16.35 5.24 5.15
CA LEU A 85 15.00 4.98 4.65
C LEU A 85 14.99 3.81 3.67
N MET A 86 15.98 3.67 2.80
CA MET A 86 16.11 2.52 1.89
C MET A 86 16.32 1.21 2.65
N ILE A 87 17.16 1.21 3.68
CA ILE A 87 17.35 0.04 4.57
C ILE A 87 16.04 -0.28 5.30
N ALA A 88 15.34 0.74 5.82
CA ALA A 88 14.06 0.57 6.49
C ALA A 88 12.98 -0.01 5.56
N GLN A 89 12.93 0.44 4.30
CA GLN A 89 12.02 -0.13 3.30
C GLN A 89 12.33 -1.59 2.99
N ARG A 90 13.61 -1.95 2.85
CA ARG A 90 14.03 -3.35 2.69
C ARG A 90 13.61 -4.20 3.89
N GLU A 91 13.77 -3.70 5.11
CA GLU A 91 13.30 -4.41 6.30
C GLU A 91 11.77 -4.52 6.31
N MET A 92 11.03 -3.45 5.97
CA MET A 92 9.57 -3.49 5.83
C MET A 92 9.11 -4.56 4.83
N CYS A 93 9.80 -4.73 3.71
CA CYS A 93 9.50 -5.77 2.73
C CYS A 93 9.46 -7.18 3.34
N LYS A 94 10.33 -7.47 4.32
CA LYS A 94 10.34 -8.76 5.02
C LYS A 94 9.13 -8.95 5.95
N HIS A 95 8.51 -7.85 6.38
CA HIS A 95 7.37 -7.86 7.30
C HIS A 95 6.02 -7.67 6.62
N LEU A 96 5.99 -7.39 5.31
CA LEU A 96 4.79 -7.05 4.56
C LEU A 96 3.64 -8.04 4.77
N ASP A 97 3.91 -9.33 4.66
CA ASP A 97 2.90 -10.38 4.79
C ASP A 97 2.38 -10.49 6.23
N SER A 98 3.28 -10.46 7.21
CA SER A 98 2.90 -10.49 8.63
C SER A 98 2.02 -9.30 9.00
N PHE A 99 2.38 -8.11 8.50
CA PHE A 99 1.63 -6.88 8.72
C PHE A 99 0.24 -6.93 8.06
N SER A 100 0.19 -7.30 6.79
CA SER A 100 -1.06 -7.42 6.03
C SER A 100 -2.02 -8.42 6.65
N ASN A 101 -1.52 -9.57 7.11
CA ASN A 101 -2.33 -10.59 7.76
C ASN A 101 -2.80 -10.14 9.14
N CYS A 102 -1.94 -9.48 9.92
CA CYS A 102 -2.32 -8.91 11.21
C CYS A 102 -3.47 -7.91 11.05
N LEU A 103 -3.41 -6.99 10.07
CA LEU A 103 -4.49 -6.04 9.81
C LEU A 103 -5.79 -6.74 9.43
N ALA A 104 -5.74 -7.74 8.54
CA ALA A 104 -6.92 -8.48 8.16
C ALA A 104 -7.54 -9.24 9.35
N GLU A 105 -6.74 -9.85 10.22
CA GLU A 105 -7.21 -10.49 11.44
C GLU A 105 -7.82 -9.49 12.43
N ASP A 106 -7.23 -8.31 12.56
CA ASP A 106 -7.77 -7.24 13.41
C ASP A 106 -9.12 -6.73 12.88
N VAL A 107 -9.24 -6.55 11.57
CA VAL A 107 -10.52 -6.24 10.90
C VAL A 107 -11.54 -7.35 11.16
N LYS A 108 -11.15 -8.62 11.06
CA LYS A 108 -12.05 -9.74 11.35
C LYS A 108 -12.54 -9.72 12.79
N LYS A 109 -11.65 -9.47 13.76
CA LYS A 109 -11.99 -9.40 15.19
C LYS A 109 -12.88 -8.21 15.52
N THR A 110 -12.62 -7.07 14.91
CA THR A 110 -13.30 -5.80 15.21
C THR A 110 -14.60 -5.62 14.43
N CYS A 111 -14.63 -6.07 13.18
CA CYS A 111 -15.67 -5.77 12.19
C CYS A 111 -16.37 -7.01 11.62
N GLY A 112 -15.91 -8.20 11.97
CA GLY A 112 -16.48 -9.46 11.49
C GLY A 112 -15.98 -9.90 10.11
N SER A 113 -16.34 -11.12 9.73
CA SER A 113 -15.82 -11.80 8.54
C SER A 113 -16.20 -11.14 7.21
N ASN A 114 -17.35 -10.46 7.13
CA ASN A 114 -17.76 -9.76 5.90
C ASN A 114 -16.85 -8.56 5.62
N ALA A 115 -16.53 -7.77 6.66
CA ALA A 115 -15.61 -6.65 6.55
C ALA A 115 -14.18 -7.13 6.27
N GLU A 116 -13.75 -8.25 6.86
CA GLU A 116 -12.45 -8.87 6.53
C GLU A 116 -12.38 -9.28 5.06
N ALA A 117 -13.39 -9.97 4.54
CA ALA A 117 -13.42 -10.39 3.15
C ALA A 117 -13.36 -9.17 2.21
N PHE A 118 -14.09 -8.11 2.53
CA PHE A 118 -14.03 -6.85 1.80
C PHE A 118 -12.66 -6.17 1.89
N TYR A 119 -12.07 -6.10 3.08
CA TYR A 119 -10.73 -5.56 3.29
C TYR A 119 -9.69 -6.32 2.46
N ARG A 120 -9.70 -7.66 2.48
CA ARG A 120 -8.80 -8.49 1.67
C ARG A 120 -9.02 -8.32 0.18
N PHE A 121 -10.27 -8.10 -0.26
CA PHE A 121 -10.57 -7.82 -1.66
C PHE A 121 -9.89 -6.52 -2.14
N ILE A 122 -9.96 -5.45 -1.33
CA ILE A 122 -9.34 -4.16 -1.67
C ILE A 122 -7.82 -4.21 -1.52
N GLN A 123 -7.30 -4.74 -0.41
CA GLN A 123 -5.88 -4.68 -0.07
C GLN A 123 -5.06 -5.80 -0.71
N GLY A 124 -5.68 -6.91 -1.09
CA GLY A 124 -4.97 -8.05 -1.70
C GLY A 124 -4.16 -7.68 -2.95
N PRO A 125 -4.75 -6.95 -3.92
CA PRO A 125 -4.02 -6.44 -5.07
C PRO A 125 -2.85 -5.51 -4.68
N SER A 126 -3.06 -4.58 -3.74
CA SER A 126 -2.01 -3.70 -3.24
C SER A 126 -0.87 -4.48 -2.61
N ASN A 127 -1.16 -5.49 -1.80
CA ASN A 127 -0.15 -6.33 -1.15
C ASN A 127 0.67 -7.15 -2.17
N ARG A 128 0.02 -7.66 -3.23
CA ARG A 128 0.75 -8.34 -4.32
C ARG A 128 1.65 -7.39 -5.10
N LEU A 129 1.17 -6.19 -5.41
CA LEU A 129 1.96 -5.15 -6.04
C LEU A 129 3.17 -4.79 -5.17
N GLN A 130 2.97 -4.57 -3.87
CA GLN A 130 4.05 -4.24 -2.94
C GLN A 130 5.08 -5.36 -2.84
N ARG A 131 4.66 -6.63 -2.84
CA ARG A 131 5.60 -7.75 -2.85
C ARG A 131 6.49 -7.73 -4.08
N LYS A 132 5.91 -7.54 -5.27
CA LYS A 132 6.71 -7.44 -6.50
C LYS A 132 7.62 -6.21 -6.52
N LEU A 133 7.16 -5.07 -6.00
CA LEU A 133 8.01 -3.88 -5.82
C LEU A 133 9.17 -4.15 -4.86
N CYS A 134 8.93 -4.91 -3.78
CA CYS A 134 9.98 -5.33 -2.87
C CYS A 134 11.03 -6.19 -3.59
N ASP A 135 10.59 -7.19 -4.35
CA ASP A 135 11.47 -8.15 -4.99
C ASP A 135 12.24 -7.57 -6.19
N GLU A 136 11.58 -6.73 -7.01
CA GLU A 136 12.15 -6.22 -8.27
C GLU A 136 12.85 -4.87 -8.13
N VAL A 137 12.52 -4.08 -7.11
CA VAL A 137 13.00 -2.69 -6.98
C VAL A 137 13.70 -2.45 -5.64
N ILE A 138 13.00 -2.61 -4.52
CA ILE A 138 13.50 -2.13 -3.21
C ILE A 138 14.69 -2.97 -2.73
N ILE A 139 14.58 -4.30 -2.73
CA ILE A 139 15.66 -5.18 -2.28
C ILE A 139 16.90 -5.02 -3.18
N PRO A 140 16.79 -5.08 -4.53
CA PRO A 140 17.94 -4.90 -5.42
C PRO A 140 18.64 -3.54 -5.27
N LEU A 141 17.88 -2.44 -5.16
CA LEU A 141 18.46 -1.10 -4.99
C LEU A 141 19.21 -0.97 -3.64
N SER A 142 18.60 -1.48 -2.57
CA SER A 142 19.23 -1.45 -1.24
C SER A 142 20.54 -2.22 -1.19
N GLU A 143 20.66 -3.34 -1.90
CA GLU A 143 21.87 -4.18 -1.93
C GLU A 143 23.01 -3.57 -2.74
N LYS A 144 22.68 -2.78 -3.78
CA LYS A 144 23.67 -2.04 -4.57
C LYS A 144 24.21 -0.79 -3.85
N GLY A 145 23.62 -0.40 -2.72
CA GLY A 145 23.93 0.87 -2.07
C GLY A 145 23.53 2.09 -2.93
N GLU A 146 22.73 1.87 -3.96
CA GLU A 146 22.22 2.88 -4.87
C GLU A 146 20.83 3.28 -4.36
N GLY A 147 20.75 4.46 -3.76
CA GLY A 147 19.48 5.12 -3.51
C GLY A 147 18.90 5.60 -4.83
N PRO A 148 17.59 5.45 -5.08
CA PRO A 148 16.96 6.16 -6.18
C PRO A 148 17.11 7.67 -5.94
N VAL A 149 18.01 8.29 -6.71
CA VAL A 149 18.49 9.69 -6.60
C VAL A 149 17.38 10.75 -6.54
N ASN A 150 16.12 10.39 -6.81
CA ASN A 150 14.95 11.26 -6.68
C ASN A 150 13.64 10.50 -6.39
N MET A 151 13.66 9.31 -5.77
CA MET A 151 12.39 8.81 -5.26
C MET A 151 12.10 9.51 -3.94
N GLU A 152 11.01 10.26 -3.93
CA GLU A 152 10.15 10.38 -2.75
C GLU A 152 9.60 8.97 -2.38
N ALA A 153 10.48 7.99 -2.17
CA ALA A 153 10.21 6.59 -1.90
C ALA A 153 9.32 6.36 -0.67
N PRO A 154 9.27 7.25 0.35
CA PRO A 154 8.25 7.16 1.38
C PRO A 154 6.81 7.11 0.80
N LEU A 155 6.60 7.57 -0.44
CA LEU A 155 5.31 7.57 -1.09
C LEU A 155 4.84 6.21 -1.57
N VAL A 156 5.66 5.19 -1.86
CA VAL A 156 5.11 3.96 -2.46
C VAL A 156 4.18 3.24 -1.48
N PHE A 157 4.63 3.01 -0.24
CA PHE A 157 3.78 2.41 0.81
C PHE A 157 2.69 3.37 1.31
N ARG A 158 2.98 4.67 1.35
CA ARG A 158 2.02 5.71 1.77
C ARG A 158 0.90 5.93 0.75
N SER A 159 1.22 5.95 -0.55
CA SER A 159 0.25 6.10 -1.65
C SER A 159 -0.56 4.83 -1.90
N LEU A 160 -0.02 3.66 -1.52
CA LEU A 160 -0.73 2.37 -1.48
C LEU A 160 -1.58 2.16 -0.21
N GLY A 161 -1.67 3.17 0.67
CA GLY A 161 -2.60 3.19 1.80
C GLY A 161 -2.15 2.43 3.04
N LEU A 162 -0.85 2.24 3.25
CA LEU A 162 -0.32 1.62 4.47
C LEU A 162 0.17 2.61 5.54
N PHE A 163 0.22 3.92 5.25
CA PHE A 163 0.48 5.01 6.20
C PHE A 163 -0.15 6.33 5.74
#